data_AF-A0A9D9EJQ4-F1
#
_entry.id   AF-A0A9D9EJQ4-F1
#
_cell.length_a   1.000
_cell.length_b   1.000
_cell.length_c   1.000
_cell.angle_alpha   90.00
_cell.angle_beta   90.00
_cell.angle_gamma   90.00
#
_symmetry.space_group_name_H-M   'P 1'
#
loop_
_entity.id
_entity.type
_entity.pdbx_description
1 polymer ?
#
loop_
_entity_poly.entity_id
_entity_poly.type
_entity_poly.pdbx_seq_one_letter_code
_entity_poly.pdbx_strand_id
1 'polypeptide(L)'
;MEDNTTLYTIIVHSENFSGILNQVAAVFTRLQVNIESLNVSASSMRNVHKFTISCKTTARNIDKILKQINKKLDVINAAAYTDDDIFQSEIAMFKISTDEFKNWDDTSRLLRGYNTHIVEVTPEFLVVELAGSSEAIDSLYSELDKIGCVRQFVRSGKVAVTSSPLEKVNDLLSRRQERYRYRTEQ
;
A
#
# COMPACT_ATOMS: atom_id res chain seq x y z
N MET A 1 23.26 -20.37 -1.79
CA MET A 1 22.73 -19.37 -2.74
C MET A 1 21.80 -18.51 -1.91
N GLU A 2 22.19 -17.28 -1.60
CA GLU A 2 21.21 -16.33 -1.06
C GLU A 2 20.13 -16.17 -2.13
N ASP A 3 18.91 -16.58 -1.79
CA ASP A 3 17.77 -16.36 -2.66
C ASP A 3 17.67 -14.84 -2.88
N ASN A 4 17.89 -14.39 -4.12
CA ASN A 4 17.83 -12.96 -4.45
C ASN A 4 16.37 -12.51 -4.33
N THR A 5 15.98 -12.08 -3.13
CA THR A 5 14.63 -11.61 -2.83
C THR A 5 14.48 -10.16 -3.28
N THR A 6 13.38 -9.86 -3.95
CA THR A 6 13.02 -8.51 -4.41
C THR A 6 11.76 -8.06 -3.70
N LEU A 7 11.63 -6.75 -3.46
CA LEU A 7 10.38 -6.17 -3.00
C LEU A 7 9.41 -6.09 -4.17
N TYR A 8 8.27 -6.74 -4.05
CA TYR A 8 7.21 -6.70 -5.04
C TYR A 8 5.97 -6.03 -4.46
N THR A 9 5.27 -5.30 -5.30
CA THR A 9 3.92 -4.80 -5.03
C THR A 9 2.93 -5.56 -5.89
N ILE A 10 2.02 -6.29 -5.24
CA ILE A 10 0.95 -7.05 -5.87
C ILE A 10 -0.31 -6.21 -5.83
N ILE A 11 -0.89 -5.96 -6.99
CA ILE A 11 -2.18 -5.30 -7.14
C ILE A 11 -3.23 -6.34 -7.49
N VAL A 12 -4.22 -6.52 -6.61
CA VAL A 12 -5.34 -7.44 -6.82
C VAL A 12 -6.62 -6.63 -6.98
N HIS A 13 -7.37 -6.93 -8.03
CA HIS A 13 -8.73 -6.44 -8.21
C HIS A 13 -9.69 -7.59 -7.95
N SER A 14 -10.61 -7.38 -7.02
CA SER A 14 -11.63 -8.37 -6.67
C SER A 14 -12.99 -7.74 -6.58
N GLU A 15 -14.03 -8.56 -6.69
CA GLU A 15 -15.36 -8.16 -6.26
C GLU A 15 -15.37 -7.95 -4.73
N ASN A 16 -16.22 -7.06 -4.24
CA ASN A 16 -16.34 -6.77 -2.82
C ASN A 16 -17.24 -7.78 -2.10
N PHE A 17 -16.73 -8.98 -1.87
CA PHE A 17 -17.43 -10.04 -1.13
C PHE A 17 -16.80 -10.29 0.24
N SER A 18 -17.64 -10.67 1.21
CA SER A 18 -17.18 -11.04 2.55
C SER A 18 -16.20 -12.21 2.49
N GLY A 19 -15.09 -12.10 3.22
CA GLY A 19 -14.07 -13.16 3.33
C GLY A 19 -12.98 -13.13 2.26
N ILE A 20 -13.05 -12.29 1.21
CA ILE A 20 -12.02 -12.24 0.17
C ILE A 20 -10.64 -11.85 0.72
N LEU A 21 -10.59 -10.93 1.69
CA LEU A 21 -9.34 -10.56 2.37
C LEU A 21 -8.67 -11.78 3.02
N ASN A 22 -9.44 -12.61 3.73
CA ASN A 22 -8.90 -13.81 4.37
C ASN A 22 -8.41 -14.82 3.32
N GLN A 23 -9.13 -14.96 2.21
CA GLN A 23 -8.71 -15.85 1.12
C GLN A 23 -7.40 -15.41 0.47
N VAL A 24 -7.19 -14.10 0.31
CA VAL A 24 -5.95 -13.53 -0.23
C VAL A 24 -4.82 -13.68 0.78
N ALA A 25 -5.03 -13.28 2.05
CA ALA A 25 -4.03 -13.39 3.12
C ALA A 25 -3.55 -14.84 3.33
N ALA A 26 -4.46 -15.81 3.27
CA ALA A 26 -4.14 -17.23 3.43
C ALA A 26 -3.13 -17.75 2.39
N VAL A 27 -3.07 -17.16 1.18
CA VAL A 27 -2.07 -17.53 0.17
C VAL A 27 -0.65 -17.18 0.64
N PHE A 28 -0.48 -16.00 1.24
CA PHE A 28 0.81 -15.55 1.78
C PHE A 28 1.23 -16.42 2.96
N THR A 29 0.32 -16.69 3.90
CA THR A 29 0.59 -17.57 5.04
C THR A 29 1.02 -18.97 4.60
N ARG A 30 0.33 -19.57 3.62
CA ARG A 30 0.64 -20.91 3.12
C ARG A 30 2.01 -20.99 2.44
N LEU A 31 2.43 -19.91 1.77
CA LEU A 31 3.73 -19.82 1.11
C LEU A 31 4.84 -19.31 2.03
N GLN A 32 4.53 -19.04 3.30
CA GLN A 32 5.45 -18.49 4.30
C GLN A 32 6.12 -17.19 3.82
N VAL A 33 5.34 -16.34 3.15
CA VAL A 33 5.79 -15.02 2.69
C VAL A 33 5.19 -13.96 3.60
N ASN A 34 6.05 -13.09 4.15
CA ASN A 34 5.62 -11.97 4.96
C ASN A 34 4.94 -10.88 4.11
N ILE A 35 3.89 -10.28 4.65
CA ILE A 35 3.25 -9.10 4.08
C ILE A 35 3.87 -7.88 4.76
N GLU A 36 4.57 -7.05 3.99
CA GLU A 36 5.21 -5.83 4.48
C GLU A 36 4.18 -4.69 4.62
N SER A 37 3.26 -4.60 3.66
CA SER A 37 2.15 -3.66 3.74
C SER A 37 0.92 -4.21 3.01
N LEU A 38 -0.26 -3.81 3.46
CA LEU A 38 -1.52 -4.13 2.83
C LEU A 38 -2.46 -2.93 2.93
N ASN A 39 -2.99 -2.52 1.78
CA ASN A 39 -4.05 -1.54 1.66
C ASN A 39 -5.21 -2.16 0.87
N VAL A 40 -6.44 -1.90 1.30
CA VAL A 40 -7.66 -2.27 0.56
C VAL A 40 -8.53 -1.04 0.43
N SER A 41 -8.93 -0.73 -0.80
CA SER A 41 -9.77 0.42 -1.09
C SER A 41 -10.74 0.11 -2.22
N ALA A 42 -11.82 0.88 -2.31
CA ALA A 42 -12.69 0.83 -3.49
C ALA A 42 -11.91 1.31 -4.72
N SER A 43 -12.13 0.66 -5.86
CA SER A 43 -11.59 1.11 -7.14
C SER A 43 -12.52 2.13 -7.81
N SER A 44 -12.09 2.69 -8.94
CA SER A 44 -12.92 3.50 -9.84
C SER A 44 -14.13 2.73 -10.40
N MET A 45 -14.05 1.39 -10.42
CA MET A 45 -15.09 0.50 -10.93
C MET A 45 -16.08 0.10 -9.82
N ARG A 46 -17.38 0.16 -10.15
CA ARG A 46 -18.46 -0.20 -9.23
C ARG A 46 -18.31 -1.64 -8.74
N ASN A 47 -18.42 -1.83 -7.42
CA ASN A 47 -18.30 -3.12 -6.72
C ASN A 47 -16.95 -3.83 -6.86
N VAL A 48 -15.92 -3.16 -7.35
CA VAL A 48 -14.56 -3.70 -7.45
C VAL A 48 -13.67 -3.02 -6.42
N HIS A 49 -12.97 -3.82 -5.63
CA HIS A 49 -11.98 -3.37 -4.66
C HIS A 49 -10.58 -3.66 -5.18
N LYS A 50 -9.66 -2.78 -4.81
CA LYS A 50 -8.25 -2.86 -5.12
C LYS A 50 -7.47 -3.13 -3.85
N PHE A 51 -6.67 -4.18 -3.87
CA PHE A 51 -5.70 -4.51 -2.85
C PHE A 51 -4.33 -4.12 -3.37
N THR A 52 -3.57 -3.39 -2.55
CA THR A 52 -2.16 -3.11 -2.79
C THR A 52 -1.39 -3.83 -1.68
N ILE A 53 -0.61 -4.84 -2.04
CA ILE A 53 0.08 -5.71 -1.08
C ILE A 53 1.57 -5.72 -1.42
N SER A 54 2.41 -5.30 -0.48
CA SER A 54 3.87 -5.38 -0.67
C SER A 54 4.44 -6.58 0.07
N CYS A 55 5.35 -7.31 -0.56
CA CYS A 55 6.06 -8.43 0.05
C CYS A 55 7.47 -8.58 -0.54
N LYS A 56 8.43 -8.96 0.30
CA LYS A 56 9.80 -9.26 -0.15
C LYS A 56 9.97 -10.76 -0.33
N THR A 57 10.17 -11.22 -1.57
CA THR A 57 10.30 -12.66 -1.86
C THR A 57 10.97 -12.93 -3.21
N THR A 58 11.11 -14.21 -3.59
CA THR A 58 11.69 -14.61 -4.87
C THR A 58 10.66 -14.54 -6.01
N ALA A 59 11.12 -14.33 -7.24
CA ALA A 59 10.26 -14.36 -8.43
C ALA A 59 9.44 -15.67 -8.55
N ARG A 60 10.03 -16.81 -8.12
CA ARG A 60 9.35 -18.11 -8.07
C ARG A 60 8.16 -18.09 -7.12
N ASN A 61 8.28 -17.45 -5.96
CA ASN A 61 7.18 -17.36 -5.00
C ASN A 61 6.10 -16.38 -5.48
N ILE A 62 6.48 -15.26 -6.12
CA ILE A 62 5.52 -14.35 -6.75
C ILE A 62 4.64 -15.07 -7.77
N ASP A 63 5.23 -15.84 -8.68
CA ASP A 63 4.47 -16.61 -9.67
C ASP A 63 3.46 -17.57 -8.99
N LYS A 64 3.88 -18.25 -7.91
CA LYS A 64 2.97 -19.09 -7.11
C LYS A 64 1.86 -18.31 -6.42
N ILE A 65 2.17 -17.13 -5.86
CA ILE A 65 1.20 -16.24 -5.21
C ILE A 65 0.15 -15.81 -6.25
N LEU A 66 0.60 -15.24 -7.38
CA LEU A 66 -0.29 -14.76 -8.44
C LEU A 66 -1.17 -15.88 -8.99
N LYS A 67 -0.62 -17.08 -9.21
CA LYS A 67 -1.40 -18.25 -9.68
C LYS A 67 -2.45 -18.69 -8.67
N GLN A 68 -2.19 -18.61 -7.36
CA GLN A 68 -3.16 -18.99 -6.34
C GLN A 68 -4.24 -17.93 -6.13
N ILE A 69 -3.87 -16.65 -6.18
CA ILE A 69 -4.82 -15.54 -6.05
C ILE A 69 -5.74 -15.48 -7.28
N ASN A 70 -5.20 -15.56 -8.50
CA ASN A 70 -6.01 -15.54 -9.73
C ASN A 70 -6.95 -16.74 -9.90
N LYS A 71 -6.78 -17.82 -9.12
CA LYS A 71 -7.70 -18.97 -9.10
C LYS A 71 -8.92 -18.74 -8.22
N LYS A 72 -8.93 -17.69 -7.38
CA LYS A 72 -10.08 -17.35 -6.54
C LYS A 72 -11.18 -16.80 -7.41
N LEU A 73 -12.42 -17.26 -7.19
CA LEU A 73 -13.56 -16.90 -8.03
C LEU A 73 -13.84 -15.40 -8.00
N ASP A 74 -13.75 -14.79 -6.82
CA ASP A 74 -14.06 -13.36 -6.62
C ASP A 74 -12.91 -12.44 -7.08
N VAL A 75 -11.77 -13.01 -7.51
CA VAL A 75 -10.64 -12.23 -8.04
C VAL A 75 -10.81 -12.01 -9.53
N ILE A 76 -10.82 -10.74 -9.93
CA ILE A 76 -10.88 -10.34 -11.33
C ILE A 76 -9.49 -10.50 -11.97
N ASN A 77 -8.47 -9.95 -11.31
CA ASN A 77 -7.09 -9.98 -11.78
C ASN A 77 -6.11 -9.70 -10.63
N ALA A 78 -4.99 -10.41 -10.60
CA ALA A 78 -3.84 -10.12 -9.75
C ALA A 78 -2.55 -10.06 -10.57
N ALA A 79 -1.77 -8.99 -10.39
CA ALA A 79 -0.49 -8.79 -11.03
C ALA A 79 0.55 -8.26 -10.03
N ALA A 80 1.82 -8.59 -10.24
CA ALA A 80 2.93 -8.11 -9.44
C ALA A 80 3.78 -7.12 -10.23
N TYR A 81 4.35 -6.16 -9.51
CA TYR A 81 5.13 -5.05 -10.03
C TYR A 81 6.37 -4.84 -9.17
N THR A 82 7.42 -4.32 -9.79
CA THR A 82 8.56 -3.73 -9.08
C THR A 82 8.36 -2.23 -8.91
N ASP A 83 9.20 -1.59 -8.09
CA ASP A 83 9.06 -0.15 -7.79
C ASP A 83 9.16 0.72 -9.06
N ASP A 84 9.92 0.31 -10.07
CA ASP A 84 10.05 1.02 -11.36
C ASP A 84 8.77 1.00 -12.20
N ASP A 85 7.84 0.07 -11.94
CA ASP A 85 6.61 -0.10 -12.70
C ASP A 85 5.43 0.70 -12.13
N ILE A 86 5.59 1.32 -10.95
CA ILE A 86 4.50 1.92 -10.18
C ILE A 86 4.88 3.28 -9.59
N PHE A 87 3.87 4.12 -9.43
CA PHE A 87 3.94 5.25 -8.50
C PHE A 87 3.27 4.81 -7.20
N GLN A 88 3.97 4.98 -6.08
CA GLN A 88 3.48 4.58 -4.75
C GLN A 88 3.62 5.72 -3.75
N SER A 89 2.71 5.76 -2.78
CA SER A 89 2.75 6.69 -1.66
C SER A 89 2.10 6.07 -0.43
N GLU A 90 2.50 6.55 0.73
CA GLU A 90 1.92 6.25 2.03
C GLU A 90 1.56 7.55 2.75
N ILE A 91 0.66 7.44 3.72
CA ILE A 91 0.38 8.52 4.67
C ILE A 91 0.83 8.03 6.04
N ALA A 92 1.61 8.85 6.74
CA ALA A 92 2.02 8.60 8.10
C ALA A 92 1.60 9.74 9.03
N MET A 93 1.26 9.38 10.26
CA MET A 93 0.98 10.32 11.33
C MET A 93 1.96 10.13 12.47
N PHE A 94 2.43 11.26 13.01
CA PHE A 94 3.35 11.32 14.12
C PHE A 94 2.71 12.13 15.24
N LYS A 95 2.59 11.54 16.42
CA LYS A 95 2.26 12.26 17.65
C LYS A 95 3.54 12.57 18.39
N ILE A 96 3.80 13.85 18.59
CA ILE A 96 5.08 14.35 19.07
C ILE A 96 4.86 15.15 20.36
N SER A 97 5.70 14.94 21.37
CA SER A 97 5.64 15.66 22.64
C SER A 97 6.04 17.12 22.46
N THR A 98 5.26 18.05 23.01
CA THR A 98 5.63 19.48 23.01
C THR A 98 6.72 19.81 24.03
N ASP A 99 6.71 19.14 25.18
CA ASP A 99 7.68 19.38 26.27
C ASP A 99 9.14 19.09 25.89
N GLU A 100 9.35 18.14 24.98
CA GLU A 100 10.68 17.76 24.48
C GLU A 100 11.20 18.75 23.43
N PHE A 101 10.36 19.68 22.95
CA PHE A 101 10.77 20.75 22.05
C PHE A 101 11.36 21.94 22.80
N LYS A 102 12.55 21.75 23.38
CA LYS A 102 13.33 22.87 23.94
C LYS A 102 13.63 23.95 22.89
N ASN A 103 13.74 23.57 21.61
CA ASN A 103 13.89 24.45 20.46
C ASN A 103 12.77 24.21 19.43
N TRP A 104 11.60 24.79 19.68
CA TRP A 104 10.48 24.76 18.74
C TRP A 104 10.87 25.19 17.31
N ASP A 105 11.78 26.15 17.16
CA ASP A 105 12.19 26.67 15.85
C ASP A 105 12.91 25.60 15.00
N ASP A 106 13.76 24.76 15.59
CA ASP A 106 14.49 23.71 14.88
C ASP A 106 13.54 22.61 14.39
N THR A 107 12.64 22.13 15.26
CA THR A 107 11.64 21.14 14.85
C THR A 107 10.65 21.72 13.85
N SER A 108 10.19 22.95 14.05
CA SER A 108 9.25 23.56 13.12
C SER A 108 9.87 23.76 11.73
N ARG A 109 11.18 24.05 11.66
CA ARG A 109 11.94 24.04 10.39
C ARG A 109 12.06 22.64 9.79
N LEU A 110 12.36 21.62 10.60
CA LEU A 110 12.40 20.22 10.15
C LEU A 110 11.06 19.80 9.54
N LEU A 111 9.96 19.99 10.27
CA LEU A 111 8.61 19.66 9.84
C LEU A 111 8.21 20.38 8.56
N ARG A 112 8.60 21.65 8.41
CA ARG A 112 8.39 22.42 7.17
C ARG A 112 9.24 21.91 6.02
N GLY A 113 10.46 21.45 6.26
CA GLY A 113 11.34 20.88 5.24
C GLY A 113 10.80 19.60 4.60
N TYR A 114 10.03 18.81 5.36
CA TYR A 114 9.34 17.62 4.88
C TYR A 114 7.93 17.90 4.32
N ASN A 115 7.51 19.17 4.21
CA ASN A 115 6.16 19.55 3.78
C ASN A 115 5.05 18.86 4.59
N THR A 116 5.26 18.67 5.89
CA THR A 116 4.26 18.03 6.77
C THR A 116 3.04 18.92 6.98
N HIS A 117 1.90 18.29 7.22
CA HIS A 117 0.64 18.95 7.56
C HIS A 117 0.38 18.81 9.07
N ILE A 118 0.18 19.93 9.76
CA ILE A 118 -0.19 19.89 11.19
C ILE A 118 -1.69 19.60 11.29
N VAL A 119 -2.02 18.49 11.94
CA VAL A 119 -3.41 18.04 12.14
C VAL A 119 -4.00 18.60 13.43
N GLU A 120 -3.22 18.60 14.51
CA GLU A 120 -3.68 19.01 15.83
C GLU A 120 -2.53 19.60 16.65
N VAL A 121 -2.81 20.65 17.43
CA VAL A 121 -1.86 21.26 18.36
C VAL A 121 -2.49 21.36 19.74
N THR A 122 -1.84 20.74 20.72
CA THR A 122 -2.22 20.86 22.13
C THR A 122 -1.01 21.32 22.95
N PRO A 123 -1.20 21.75 24.21
CA PRO A 123 -0.08 22.10 25.08
C PRO A 123 0.87 20.93 25.36
N GLU A 124 0.42 19.67 25.24
CA GLU A 124 1.16 18.45 25.59
C GLU A 124 1.73 17.72 24.37
N PHE A 125 1.06 17.84 23.21
CA PHE A 125 1.47 17.17 21.98
C PHE A 125 1.06 17.90 20.71
N LEU A 126 1.79 17.60 19.64
CA LEU A 126 1.55 17.97 18.26
C LEU A 126 1.26 16.71 17.45
N VAL A 127 0.24 16.73 16.60
CA VAL A 127 0.01 15.68 15.59
C VAL A 127 0.35 16.24 14.22
N VAL A 128 1.27 15.58 13.53
CA VAL A 128 1.64 15.91 12.15
C VAL A 128 1.40 14.74 11.23
N GLU A 129 1.02 15.04 10.01
CA GLU A 129 0.82 14.11 8.92
C GLU A 129 1.87 14.35 7.83
N LEU A 130 2.38 13.26 7.25
CA LEU A 130 3.24 13.28 6.07
C LEU A 130 2.67 12.30 5.04
N ALA A 131 2.35 12.80 3.85
CA ALA A 131 2.07 11.97 2.68
C ALA A 131 3.31 11.96 1.77
N GLY A 132 3.84 10.79 1.45
CA GLY A 132 5.09 10.70 0.70
C GLY A 132 5.52 9.28 0.36
N SER A 133 6.79 9.12 -0.01
CA SER A 133 7.43 7.81 -0.18
C SER A 133 7.80 7.19 1.18
N SER A 134 8.01 5.87 1.21
CA SER A 134 8.43 5.18 2.42
C SER A 134 9.75 5.76 2.97
N GLU A 135 10.68 6.12 2.08
CA GLU A 135 11.98 6.70 2.45
C GLU A 135 11.83 8.07 3.12
N ALA A 136 10.93 8.92 2.61
CA ALA A 136 10.69 10.23 3.20
C ALA A 136 10.09 10.09 4.61
N ILE A 137 9.14 9.17 4.79
CA ILE A 137 8.51 8.86 6.08
C ILE A 137 9.54 8.30 7.07
N ASP A 138 10.35 7.33 6.64
CA ASP A 138 11.37 6.71 7.49
C ASP A 138 12.49 7.71 7.87
N SER A 139 12.83 8.64 6.97
CA SER A 139 13.80 9.71 7.24
C SER A 139 13.28 10.68 8.29
N LEU A 140 12.05 11.18 8.13
CA LEU A 140 11.42 12.04 9.13
C LEU A 140 11.29 11.33 10.48
N TYR A 141 10.85 10.06 10.49
CA TYR A 141 10.78 9.26 11.71
C TYR A 141 12.14 9.21 12.42
N SER A 142 13.21 8.90 11.68
CA SER A 142 14.56 8.77 12.22
C SER A 142 15.09 10.09 12.79
N GLU A 143 14.77 11.22 12.17
CA GLU A 143 15.15 12.55 12.68
C GLU A 143 14.38 12.92 13.95
N LEU A 144 13.07 12.65 13.99
CA LEU A 144 12.26 12.89 15.18
C LEU A 144 12.61 11.92 16.34
N ASP A 145 12.97 10.69 16.03
CA ASP A 145 13.38 9.67 17.02
C ASP A 145 14.72 10.03 17.66
N LYS A 146 15.68 10.59 16.91
CA LYS A 146 16.94 11.13 17.47
C LYS A 146 16.71 12.26 18.47
N ILE A 147 15.64 13.05 18.28
CA ILE A 147 15.24 14.09 19.22
C ILE A 147 14.57 13.47 20.47
N GLY A 148 14.02 12.26 20.34
CA GLY A 148 13.33 11.56 21.43
C GLY A 148 11.91 12.09 21.70
N CYS A 149 11.32 12.80 20.74
CA CYS A 149 10.04 13.48 20.92
C CYS A 149 8.84 12.67 20.41
N VAL A 150 9.04 11.61 19.62
CA VAL A 150 7.96 10.78 19.08
C VAL A 150 7.29 9.97 20.19
N ARG A 151 6.01 10.23 20.44
CA ARG A 151 5.18 9.48 21.38
C ARG A 151 4.41 8.34 20.70
N GLN A 152 3.98 8.57 19.46
CA GLN A 152 3.25 7.59 18.67
C GLN A 152 3.56 7.79 17.19
N PHE A 153 3.63 6.68 16.45
CA PHE A 153 3.79 6.66 15.01
C PHE A 153 2.87 5.60 14.41
N VAL A 154 2.18 5.96 13.33
CA VAL A 154 1.38 5.05 12.53
C VAL A 154 1.53 5.43 11.07
N ARG A 155 1.54 4.43 10.18
CA ARG A 155 1.53 4.62 8.74
C ARG A 155 0.47 3.76 8.08
N SER A 156 -0.04 4.23 6.95
CA SER A 156 -0.94 3.46 6.11
C SER A 156 -0.20 2.35 5.37
N GLY A 157 -0.95 1.39 4.81
CA GLY A 157 -0.42 0.60 3.70
C GLY A 157 -0.17 1.47 2.47
N LYS A 158 0.69 0.99 1.56
CA LYS A 158 0.99 1.67 0.30
C LYS A 158 -0.25 1.79 -0.57
N VAL A 159 -0.48 2.97 -1.12
CA VAL A 159 -1.35 3.15 -2.30
C VAL A 159 -0.46 3.18 -3.53
N ALA A 160 -0.85 2.47 -4.58
CA ALA A 160 -0.04 2.40 -5.80
C ALA A 160 -0.89 2.50 -7.06
N VAL A 161 -0.37 3.15 -8.09
CA VAL A 161 -0.89 3.15 -9.46
C VAL A 161 0.21 2.73 -10.43
N THR A 162 -0.15 2.01 -11.48
CA THR A 162 0.84 1.58 -12.49
C THR A 162 1.30 2.77 -13.32
N SER A 163 2.56 2.74 -13.76
CA SER A 163 3.10 3.76 -14.68
C SER A 163 2.46 3.74 -16.06
N SER A 164 1.84 2.61 -16.45
CA SER A 164 1.10 2.49 -17.70
C SER A 164 -0.11 3.44 -17.74
N PRO A 165 -0.35 4.13 -18.87
CA PRO A 165 -1.52 5.00 -19.02
C PRO A 165 -2.85 4.24 -19.11
N LEU A 166 -2.79 2.91 -19.27
CA LEU A 166 -3.97 2.06 -19.43
C LEU A 166 -4.18 1.20 -18.18
N GLU A 167 -5.37 1.31 -17.60
CA GLU A 167 -5.81 0.43 -16.52
C GLU A 167 -6.25 -0.92 -17.11
N LYS A 168 -5.34 -1.91 -17.08
CA LYS A 168 -5.54 -3.25 -17.70
C LYS A 168 -6.83 -3.94 -17.27
N VAL A 169 -7.33 -3.65 -16.07
CA VAL A 169 -8.55 -4.27 -15.56
C VAL A 169 -9.80 -3.79 -16.30
N ASN A 170 -9.83 -2.55 -16.77
CA ASN A 170 -10.93 -2.04 -17.59
C ASN A 170 -11.05 -2.85 -18.89
N ASP A 171 -9.94 -3.11 -19.58
CA ASP A 171 -9.93 -3.95 -20.80
C ASP A 171 -10.38 -5.39 -20.50
N LEU A 172 -9.90 -5.98 -19.39
CA LEU A 172 -10.31 -7.34 -18.99
C LEU A 172 -11.81 -7.45 -18.71
N LEU A 173 -12.40 -6.44 -18.06
CA LEU A 173 -13.84 -6.42 -17.77
C LEU A 173 -14.66 -6.23 -19.04
N SER A 174 -14.26 -5.33 -19.94
CA SER A 174 -14.92 -5.14 -21.24
C SER A 174 -14.95 -6.45 -22.04
N ARG A 175 -13.81 -7.14 -22.15
CA ARG A 175 -13.72 -8.44 -22.84
C ARG A 175 -14.51 -9.56 -22.16
N ARG A 176 -14.74 -9.49 -20.84
CA ARG A 176 -15.61 -10.44 -20.12
C ARG A 176 -17.07 -10.15 -20.45
N GLN A 177 -17.50 -8.89 -20.40
CA GLN A 177 -18.87 -8.48 -20.71
C GLN A 177 -19.25 -8.82 -22.15
N GLU A 178 -18.37 -8.58 -23.13
CA GLU A 178 -18.57 -8.97 -24.52
C GLU A 178 -18.80 -10.48 -24.66
N ARG A 179 -17.95 -11.30 -24.02
CA ARG A 179 -18.10 -12.76 -24.03
C ARG A 179 -19.40 -13.25 -23.38
N TYR A 180 -19.88 -12.58 -22.34
CA TYR A 180 -21.17 -12.91 -21.73
C TYR A 180 -22.35 -12.57 -22.65
N ARG A 181 -22.31 -11.40 -23.29
CA ARG A 181 -23.35 -10.99 -24.27
C ARG A 181 -23.44 -11.99 -25.42
N TYR A 182 -22.31 -12.36 -26.03
CA TYR A 182 -22.27 -13.36 -27.10
C TYR A 182 -22.82 -14.74 -26.69
N ARG A 183 -22.71 -15.15 -25.42
CA ARG A 183 -23.25 -16.42 -24.93
C ARG A 183 -24.74 -16.38 -24.58
N THR A 184 -25.29 -15.20 -24.33
CA THR A 184 -26.70 -15.03 -23.95
C THR A 184 -27.59 -14.74 -25.16
N GLU A 185 -26.97 -14.30 -26.27
CA GLU A 185 -27.61 -14.06 -27.57
C GLU A 185 -27.60 -15.30 -28.51
N GLN A 186 -27.13 -16.46 -28.04
CA GLN A 186 -27.18 -17.79 -28.69
C GLN A 186 -28.05 -18.74 -27.88
#